data_AF-A0A838CUF7-F1
#
_entry.id   AF-A0A838CUF7-F1
#
_cell.length_a   1.000
_cell.length_b   1.000
_cell.length_c   1.000
_cell.angle_alpha   90.00
_cell.angle_beta   90.00
_cell.angle_gamma   90.00
#
_symmetry.space_group_name_H-M   'P 1'
#
loop_
_entity.id
_entity.type
_entity.pdbx_description
1 polymer ?
#
loop_
_entity_poly.entity_id
_entity_poly.type
_entity_poly.pdbx_seq_one_letter_code
_entity_poly.pdbx_strand_id
1 'polypeptide(L)'
;MSHPCSQTLKKRTDLLKECSDAYLYAVEVVTKNSVMAEDLCQSCAEVCYNCADECSSLDDDLLGEDLYNMCMKYARLCEEIMAYHSTQQPKQLKETI
;
A
#
# COMPACT_ATOMS: atom_id res chain seq x y z
N MET A 1 29.33 -8.15 8.95
CA MET A 1 28.00 -8.32 8.33
C MET A 1 27.19 -9.21 9.26
N SER A 2 26.28 -8.61 10.04
CA SER A 2 25.32 -9.32 10.88
C SER A 2 24.35 -10.08 9.97
N HIS A 3 24.16 -11.38 10.20
CA HIS A 3 23.12 -12.12 9.50
C HIS A 3 21.77 -11.76 10.12
N PRO A 4 20.72 -11.50 9.32
CA PRO A 4 19.41 -11.21 9.86
C PRO A 4 18.92 -12.40 10.68
N CYS A 5 18.52 -12.14 11.92
CA CYS A 5 17.92 -13.16 12.78
C CYS A 5 16.61 -13.64 12.16
N SER A 6 16.20 -14.88 12.42
CA SER A 6 14.95 -15.45 11.89
C SER A 6 13.71 -14.60 12.18
N GLN A 7 13.73 -13.84 13.28
CA GLN A 7 12.68 -12.89 13.65
C GLN A 7 12.62 -11.68 12.70
N THR A 8 13.78 -11.11 12.33
CA THR A 8 13.88 -10.01 11.37
C THR A 8 13.33 -10.41 10.01
N LEU A 9 13.69 -11.60 9.52
CA LEU A 9 13.19 -12.14 8.25
C LEU A 9 11.67 -12.36 8.28
N LYS A 10 11.15 -12.90 9.38
CA LYS A 10 9.70 -13.09 9.55
C LYS A 10 8.97 -11.76 9.54
N LYS A 11 9.41 -10.79 10.35
CA LYS A 11 8.77 -9.46 10.44
C LYS A 11 8.77 -8.74 9.10
N ARG A 12 9.89 -8.79 8.36
CA ARG A 12 10.01 -8.30 6.98
C ARG A 12 8.98 -8.93 6.03
N THR A 13 8.82 -10.24 6.11
CA THR A 13 7.84 -10.97 5.30
C THR A 13 6.41 -10.57 5.66
N ASP A 14 6.11 -10.42 6.95
CA ASP A 14 4.79 -10.02 7.43
C ASP A 14 4.43 -8.60 6.94
N LEU A 15 5.37 -7.65 7.00
CA LEU A 15 5.20 -6.28 6.49
C LEU A 15 4.92 -6.25 4.98
N LEU A 16 5.70 -6.99 4.19
CA LEU A 16 5.50 -7.03 2.74
C LEU A 16 4.14 -7.67 2.37
N LYS A 17 3.73 -8.70 3.13
CA LYS A 17 2.42 -9.33 2.97
C LYS A 17 1.29 -8.34 3.27
N GLU A 18 1.43 -7.54 4.32
CA GLU A 18 0.44 -6.53 4.69
C GLU A 18 0.25 -5.49 3.58
N CYS A 19 1.34 -4.98 2.99
CA CYS A 19 1.28 -4.10 1.81
C CYS A 19 0.55 -4.76 0.63
N SER A 20 0.89 -6.03 0.33
CA SER A 20 0.27 -6.78 -0.77
C SER A 20 -1.23 -7.00 -0.57
N ASP A 21 -1.65 -7.35 0.64
CA ASP A 21 -3.06 -7.57 0.97
C ASP A 21 -3.86 -6.26 0.91
N ALA A 22 -3.30 -5.16 1.44
CA ALA A 22 -3.91 -3.84 1.38
C ALA A 22 -4.10 -3.38 -0.07
N TYR A 23 -3.08 -3.56 -0.91
CA TYR A 23 -3.14 -3.24 -2.34
C TYR A 23 -4.19 -4.07 -3.07
N LEU A 24 -4.23 -5.39 -2.83
CA LEU A 24 -5.25 -6.26 -3.43
C LEU A 24 -6.66 -5.79 -3.07
N TYR A 25 -6.89 -5.44 -1.81
CA TYR A 25 -8.17 -4.93 -1.35
C TYR A 25 -8.54 -3.59 -2.02
N ALA A 26 -7.59 -2.66 -2.15
CA ALA A 26 -7.79 -1.39 -2.85
C ALA A 26 -8.24 -1.60 -4.31
N VAL A 27 -7.58 -2.53 -5.03
CA VAL A 27 -7.97 -2.93 -6.40
C VAL A 27 -9.39 -3.48 -6.43
N GLU A 28 -9.75 -4.37 -5.51
CA GLU A 28 -11.10 -4.94 -5.45
C GLU A 28 -12.19 -3.89 -5.22
N VAL A 29 -11.93 -2.92 -4.37
CA VAL A 29 -12.88 -1.86 -4.02
C VAL A 29 -13.10 -0.93 -5.21
N VAL A 30 -12.01 -0.55 -5.89
CA VAL A 30 -12.07 0.34 -7.06
C VAL A 30 -12.74 -0.35 -8.24
N THR A 31 -12.44 -1.63 -8.49
CA THR A 31 -13.09 -2.41 -9.56
C THR A 31 -14.59 -2.59 -9.33
N LYS A 32 -15.05 -2.54 -8.08
CA LYS A 32 -16.48 -2.55 -7.70
C LYS A 32 -17.13 -1.17 -7.76
N ASN A 33 -16.43 -0.12 -8.19
CA ASN A 33 -16.89 1.28 -8.19
C ASN A 33 -17.46 1.73 -6.84
N SER A 34 -16.82 1.30 -5.75
CA SER A 34 -17.26 1.68 -4.41
C SER A 34 -17.10 3.17 -4.17
N VAL A 35 -18.07 3.79 -3.50
CA VAL A 35 -17.97 5.19 -3.03
C VAL A 35 -16.84 5.38 -2.00
N MET A 36 -16.37 4.29 -1.39
CA MET A 36 -15.27 4.32 -0.41
C MET A 36 -13.90 4.03 -1.06
N ALA A 37 -13.82 3.97 -2.40
CA ALA A 37 -12.58 3.65 -3.10
C ALA A 37 -11.45 4.62 -2.76
N GLU A 38 -11.74 5.92 -2.69
CA GLU A 38 -10.73 6.94 -2.38
C GLU A 38 -10.17 6.77 -0.96
N ASP A 39 -11.04 6.74 0.05
CA ASP A 39 -10.66 6.58 1.46
C ASP A 39 -9.86 5.28 1.70
N LEU A 40 -10.25 4.18 1.03
CA LEU A 40 -9.60 2.88 1.19
C LEU A 40 -8.25 2.80 0.47
N CYS A 41 -8.10 3.44 -0.70
CA CYS A 41 -6.80 3.52 -1.37
C CYS A 41 -5.83 4.43 -0.59
N GLN A 42 -6.31 5.54 -0.03
CA GLN A 42 -5.52 6.41 0.85
C GLN A 42 -5.04 5.63 2.08
N SER A 43 -5.95 4.90 2.73
CA SER A 43 -5.61 4.06 3.88
C SER A 43 -4.60 2.95 3.51
N CYS A 44 -4.73 2.35 2.33
CA CYS A 44 -3.75 1.39 1.81
C CYS A 44 -2.35 2.02 1.69
N ALA A 45 -2.25 3.21 1.09
CA ALA A 45 -0.98 3.89 0.91
C ALA A 45 -0.31 4.19 2.26
N GLU A 46 -1.08 4.65 3.25
CA GLU A 46 -0.60 4.89 4.62
C GLU A 46 -0.07 3.63 5.30
N VAL A 47 -0.77 2.50 5.16
CA VAL A 47 -0.28 1.20 5.65
C VAL A 47 1.05 0.84 5.00
N CYS A 48 1.18 1.04 3.68
CA CYS A 48 2.40 0.73 2.95
C CYS A 48 3.57 1.64 3.35
N TYR A 49 3.33 2.92 3.63
CA TYR A 49 4.35 3.84 4.15
C TYR A 49 4.82 3.42 5.54
N ASN A 50 3.90 3.10 6.44
CA ASN A 50 4.26 2.62 7.77
C ASN A 50 5.07 1.33 7.70
N CYS A 51 4.70 0.40 6.81
CA CYS A 51 5.46 -0.83 6.59
C CYS A 51 6.86 -0.56 6.04
N ALA A 52 7.02 0.43 5.15
CA ALA A 52 8.32 0.84 4.63
C ALA A 52 9.19 1.39 5.77
N ASP A 53 8.67 2.32 6.57
CA ASP A 53 9.38 2.90 7.71
C ASP A 53 9.80 1.82 8.71
N GLU A 54 8.92 0.86 9.02
CA GLU A 54 9.27 -0.28 9.86
C GLU A 54 10.38 -1.14 9.22
N CYS A 55 10.34 -1.42 7.91
CA CYS A 55 11.41 -2.15 7.23
C CYS A 55 12.77 -1.45 7.35
N SER A 56 12.80 -0.13 7.25
CA SER A 56 14.04 0.67 7.39
C SER A 56 14.63 0.63 8.81
N SER A 57 13.80 0.30 9.82
CA SER A 57 14.22 0.20 11.22
C SER A 57 14.76 -1.19 11.62
N LEU A 58 14.55 -2.21 10.78
CA LEU A 58 14.80 -3.62 11.09
C LEU A 58 16.19 -4.12 10.67
N ASP A 59 17.25 -3.42 11.09
CA ASP A 59 18.67 -3.58 10.69
C ASP A 59 19.05 -2.93 9.35
N ASP A 60 20.24 -2.31 9.33
CA ASP A 60 20.83 -1.63 8.18
C ASP A 60 21.53 -2.63 7.24
N ASP A 61 20.72 -3.37 6.46
CA ASP A 61 21.19 -4.25 5.39
C ASP A 61 20.47 -3.97 4.06
N LEU A 62 21.11 -4.39 2.95
CA LEU A 62 20.57 -4.19 1.60
C LEU A 62 19.18 -4.81 1.40
N LEU A 63 18.87 -5.89 2.13
CA LEU A 63 17.57 -6.54 2.05
C LEU A 63 16.47 -5.67 2.69
N GLY A 64 16.79 -4.94 3.77
CA GLY A 64 15.90 -3.95 4.37
C GLY A 64 15.57 -2.82 3.40
N GLU A 65 16.58 -2.32 2.69
CA GLU A 65 16.41 -1.28 1.65
C GLU A 65 15.54 -1.80 0.49
N ASP A 66 15.78 -3.02 0.01
CA ASP A 66 14.96 -3.63 -1.05
C ASP A 66 13.49 -3.75 -0.63
N LEU A 67 13.24 -4.17 0.61
CA LEU A 67 11.87 -4.32 1.14
C LEU A 67 11.19 -2.97 1.38
N TYR A 68 11.93 -1.98 1.89
CA TYR A 68 11.46 -0.59 1.95
C TYR A 68 10.99 -0.14 0.58
N ASN A 69 11.83 -0.32 -0.45
CA ASN A 69 11.50 0.06 -1.82
C ASN A 69 10.29 -0.70 -2.38
N MET A 70 10.09 -1.97 -2.01
CA MET A 70 8.90 -2.73 -2.39
C MET A 70 7.64 -2.18 -1.71
N CYS A 71 7.68 -1.86 -0.42
CA CYS A 71 6.56 -1.24 0.30
C CYS A 71 6.19 0.11 -0.31
N MET A 72 7.19 0.95 -0.62
CA MET A 72 6.98 2.23 -1.31
C MET A 72 6.33 2.06 -2.69
N LYS A 73 6.65 0.99 -3.42
CA LYS A 73 5.99 0.68 -4.70
C LYS A 73 4.51 0.36 -4.49
N TYR A 74 4.15 -0.41 -3.46
CA TYR A 74 2.73 -0.67 -3.16
C TYR A 74 1.97 0.60 -2.80
N ALA A 75 2.57 1.48 -1.99
CA ALA A 75 1.96 2.76 -1.65
C ALA A 75 1.64 3.58 -2.91
N ARG A 76 2.63 3.72 -3.80
CA ARG A 76 2.48 4.41 -5.07
C ARG A 76 1.42 3.77 -5.97
N LEU A 77 1.35 2.45 -6.03
CA LEU A 77 0.31 1.77 -6.81
C LEU A 77 -1.09 2.08 -6.26
N CYS A 78 -1.26 2.17 -4.94
CA CYS A 78 -2.53 2.59 -4.32
C CYS A 78 -2.90 4.04 -4.70
N GLU A 79 -1.93 4.97 -4.73
CA GLU A 79 -2.14 6.34 -5.20
C GLU A 79 -2.49 6.41 -6.71
N GLU A 80 -1.83 5.60 -7.54
CA GLU A 80 -2.08 5.55 -8.98
C GLU A 80 -3.51 5.05 -9.28
N ILE A 81 -3.99 4.05 -8.54
CA ILE A 81 -5.37 3.57 -8.67
C ILE A 81 -6.39 4.68 -8.37
N MET A 82 -6.13 5.54 -7.39
CA MET A 82 -6.98 6.71 -7.10
C MET A 82 -7.02 7.69 -8.28
N ALA A 83 -5.87 7.96 -8.89
CA ALA A 83 -5.79 8.84 -10.06
C ALA A 83 -6.59 8.26 -11.23
N TYR A 84 -6.50 6.95 -11.48
CA TYR A 84 -7.31 6.28 -12.50
C TYR A 84 -8.81 6.33 -12.18
N HIS A 85 -9.22 6.03 -10.95
CA HIS A 85 -10.63 6.07 -10.55
C HIS A 85 -11.23 7.49 -10.68
N SER A 86 -10.50 8.52 -10.25
CA SER A 86 -10.93 9.93 -10.30
C SER A 86 -11.15 10.43 -11.74
N THR A 87 -10.41 9.90 -12.71
CA THR A 87 -10.57 10.26 -14.13
C THR A 87 -11.73 9.52 -14.82
N GLN A 88 -12.13 8.36 -14.28
CA GLN A 88 -13.19 7.51 -14.85
C GLN A 88 -14.57 7.79 -14.26
N GLN A 89 -14.69 8.46 -13.12
CA GLN A 89 -16.00 8.88 -12.60
C GLN A 89 -16.53 10.10 -13.39
N PRO A 90 -17.61 9.97 -14.19
CA PRO A 90 -18.38 11.14 -14.57
C PRO A 90 -18.91 11.75 -13.28
N LYS A 91 -18.77 13.08 -13.12
CA LYS A 91 -19.41 13.87 -12.04
C LYS A 91 -20.85 13.36 -11.89
N GLN A 92 -21.13 12.55 -10.87
CA GLN A 92 -22.51 12.24 -10.55
C GLN A 92 -23.13 13.56 -10.11
N LEU A 93 -23.91 14.12 -11.02
CA LEU A 93 -24.69 15.33 -10.84
C LEU A 93 -25.46 15.12 -9.54
N LYS A 94 -25.23 15.99 -8.56
CA LYS A 94 -26.11 16.13 -7.41
C LYS A 94 -27.46 16.58 -7.94
N GLU A 95 -28.32 15.63 -8.33
CA GLU A 95 -29.76 15.87 -8.39
C GLU A 95 -30.25 15.91 -6.94
N THR A 96 -30.13 17.07 -6.33
CA THR A 96 -30.91 17.39 -5.14
C THR A 96 -32.25 17.94 -5.63
N ILE A 97 -33.30 17.13 -5.40
CA ILE A 97 -34.72 17.46 -5.54
C ILE A 97 -35.06 18.65 -4.63
#